data_AF-A0A838WYA7-F1
#
_entry.id   AF-A0A838WYA7-F1
#
_cell.length_a   1.000
_cell.length_b   1.000
_cell.length_c   1.000
_cell.angle_alpha   90.00
_cell.angle_beta   90.00
_cell.angle_gamma   90.00
#
_symmetry.space_group_name_H-M   'P 1'
#
loop_
_entity.id
_entity.type
_entity.pdbx_description
1 polymer ?
#
loop_
_entity_poly.entity_id
_entity_poly.type
_entity_poly.pdbx_seq_one_letter_code
_entity_poly.pdbx_strand_id
1 'polypeptide(L)'
;MMIDEAWAHSESAGAALLQAIVPTMTTRHDLSIGTQLIFSSTMGDANSTWWHTMLAEAKEETPPGVAVLDFGIGPDTDPTDLAAVAAAHPSFGEGVTMETLAEAAATLSPSEFARGYGNVATSARSAVVEAAVLDAHETDAPLDPGPIHLGVAVAWAHD
;
A
#
# COMPACT_ATOMS: atom_id res chain seq x y z
N MET A 1 13.07 -14.33 -12.46
CA MET A 1 13.36 -12.90 -12.69
C MET A 1 12.63 -12.11 -11.62
N MET A 2 13.23 -11.02 -11.14
CA MET A 2 12.62 -10.17 -10.11
C MET A 2 12.26 -8.81 -10.71
N ILE A 3 11.05 -8.35 -10.42
CA ILE A 3 10.56 -7.00 -10.69
C ILE A 3 10.41 -6.35 -9.33
N ASP A 4 11.27 -5.36 -9.06
CA ASP A 4 11.27 -4.61 -7.81
C ASP A 4 10.50 -3.31 -7.98
N GLU A 5 9.86 -2.85 -6.90
CA GLU A 5 9.02 -1.64 -6.87
C GLU A 5 7.96 -1.60 -7.97
N ALA A 6 7.27 -2.74 -8.18
CA ALA A 6 6.20 -2.88 -9.18
C ALA A 6 5.12 -1.77 -9.16
N TRP A 7 4.82 -1.19 -7.99
CA TRP A 7 3.89 -0.08 -7.81
C TRP A 7 4.23 1.18 -8.62
N ALA A 8 5.49 1.36 -9.02
CA ALA A 8 5.97 2.54 -9.72
C ALA A 8 5.68 2.52 -11.24
N HIS A 9 5.20 1.40 -11.77
CA HIS A 9 4.93 1.24 -13.19
C HIS A 9 3.47 1.58 -13.54
N SER A 10 3.28 2.33 -14.63
CA SER A 10 1.98 2.46 -15.28
C SER A 10 1.56 1.14 -15.94
N GLU A 11 0.27 1.01 -16.26
CA GLU A 11 -0.29 -0.11 -17.05
C GLU A 11 0.52 -0.39 -18.33
N SER A 12 0.81 0.65 -19.11
CA SER A 12 1.55 0.51 -20.36
C SER A 12 3.01 0.10 -20.14
N ALA A 13 3.66 0.64 -19.10
CA ALA A 13 5.04 0.30 -18.77
C ALA A 13 5.15 -1.14 -18.24
N GLY A 14 4.25 -1.54 -17.35
CA GLY A 14 4.19 -2.89 -16.79
C GLY A 14 3.90 -3.94 -17.85
N ALA A 15 2.96 -3.69 -18.76
CA ALA A 15 2.67 -4.58 -19.88
C ALA A 15 3.90 -4.74 -20.81
N ALA A 16 4.57 -3.64 -21.15
CA ALA A 16 5.78 -3.68 -21.97
C ALA A 16 6.92 -4.45 -21.26
N LEU A 17 7.03 -4.30 -19.94
CA LEU A 17 7.99 -5.03 -19.13
C LEU A 17 7.73 -6.55 -19.22
N LEU A 18 6.50 -7.00 -19.01
CA LEU A 18 6.15 -8.42 -19.11
C LEU A 18 6.36 -8.98 -20.52
N GLN A 19 6.02 -8.22 -21.56
CA GLN A 19 6.27 -8.60 -22.96
C GLN A 19 7.76 -8.82 -23.24
N ALA A 20 8.64 -8.03 -22.64
CA ALA A 20 10.08 -8.21 -22.76
C ALA A 20 10.59 -9.39 -21.92
N ILE A 21 10.05 -9.59 -20.71
CA ILE A 21 10.54 -10.57 -19.75
C ILE A 21 10.10 -11.99 -20.09
N VAL A 22 8.81 -12.23 -20.27
CA VAL A 22 8.22 -13.57 -20.35
C VAL A 22 8.87 -14.42 -21.45
N PRO A 23 9.07 -13.91 -22.69
CA PRO A 23 9.72 -14.69 -23.74
C PRO A 23 11.17 -15.09 -23.37
N THR A 24 11.91 -14.21 -22.68
CA THR A 24 13.31 -14.49 -22.30
C THR A 24 13.45 -15.53 -21.20
N MET A 25 12.37 -15.87 -20.51
CA MET A 25 12.38 -16.90 -19.48
C MET A 25 12.18 -18.30 -20.05
N THR A 26 11.66 -18.44 -21.28
CA THR A 26 11.34 -19.75 -21.89
C THR A 26 12.54 -20.70 -21.98
N THR A 27 13.75 -20.18 -22.09
CA THR A 27 15.00 -20.97 -22.18
C THR A 27 15.59 -21.33 -20.82
N ARG A 28 14.94 -20.96 -19.70
CA ARG A 28 15.50 -21.09 -18.34
C ARG A 28 14.98 -22.29 -17.56
N HIS A 29 14.29 -23.21 -18.21
CA HIS A 29 13.67 -24.37 -17.54
C HIS A 29 14.69 -25.26 -16.80
N ASP A 30 15.94 -25.29 -17.25
CA ASP A 30 17.00 -26.11 -16.67
C ASP A 30 17.92 -25.34 -15.69
N LEU A 31 17.63 -24.07 -15.39
CA LEU A 31 18.47 -23.21 -14.55
C LEU A 31 17.89 -23.07 -13.15
N SER A 32 18.60 -23.54 -12.12
CA SER A 32 18.38 -23.31 -10.67
C SER A 32 16.92 -23.12 -10.21
N ILE A 33 16.38 -21.90 -10.29
CA ILE A 33 15.04 -21.51 -9.83
C ILE A 33 13.94 -21.61 -10.90
N GLY A 34 14.27 -22.10 -12.09
CA GLY A 34 13.36 -22.25 -13.22
C GLY A 34 12.80 -20.92 -13.76
N THR A 35 11.62 -20.99 -14.35
CA THR A 35 10.91 -19.86 -14.98
C THR A 35 9.99 -19.15 -13.99
N GLN A 36 10.54 -18.70 -12.85
CA GLN A 36 9.74 -17.96 -11.86
C GLN A 36 9.83 -16.45 -12.10
N LEU A 37 8.68 -15.77 -12.04
CA LEU A 37 8.59 -14.31 -11.98
C LEU A 37 8.24 -13.92 -10.54
N ILE A 38 9.02 -13.02 -9.95
CA ILE A 38 8.84 -12.54 -8.58
C ILE A 38 8.61 -11.04 -8.64
N PHE A 39 7.53 -10.58 -8.04
CA PHE A 39 7.23 -9.17 -7.85
C PHE A 39 7.48 -8.83 -6.37
N SER A 40 8.26 -7.78 -6.12
CA SER A 40 8.49 -7.21 -4.80
C SER A 40 8.06 -5.76 -4.83
N SER A 41 7.21 -5.36 -3.88
CA SER A 41 6.66 -4.01 -3.88
C SER A 41 6.01 -3.65 -2.57
N THR A 42 6.00 -2.35 -2.27
CA THR A 42 5.00 -1.76 -1.36
C THR A 42 3.65 -1.62 -2.09
N MET A 43 2.58 -1.33 -1.36
CA MET A 43 1.22 -1.21 -1.93
C MET A 43 1.09 -0.05 -2.93
N GLY A 44 1.99 0.93 -2.89
CA GLY A 44 1.94 2.08 -3.80
C GLY A 44 0.89 3.12 -3.42
N ASP A 45 0.56 3.98 -4.38
CA ASP A 45 -0.44 5.03 -4.24
C ASP A 45 -1.57 4.86 -5.27
N ALA A 46 -2.51 5.80 -5.32
CA ALA A 46 -3.65 5.74 -6.24
C ALA A 46 -3.27 5.64 -7.74
N ASN A 47 -2.02 5.92 -8.13
CA ASN A 47 -1.52 5.79 -9.50
C ASN A 47 -0.96 4.40 -9.81
N SER A 48 -0.75 3.54 -8.79
CA SER A 48 -0.22 2.18 -8.90
C SER A 48 -1.23 1.18 -9.48
N THR A 49 -2.06 1.65 -10.41
CA THR A 49 -3.16 0.95 -11.07
C THR A 49 -2.79 -0.43 -11.60
N TRP A 50 -1.67 -0.55 -12.33
CA TRP A 50 -1.20 -1.85 -12.84
C TRP A 50 -0.93 -2.87 -11.73
N TRP A 51 -0.24 -2.42 -10.68
CA TRP A 51 0.09 -3.25 -9.54
C TRP A 51 -1.16 -3.65 -8.75
N HIS A 52 -2.08 -2.70 -8.55
CA HIS A 52 -3.36 -2.94 -7.87
C HIS A 52 -4.23 -3.93 -8.63
N THR A 53 -4.34 -3.81 -9.96
CA THR A 53 -5.06 -4.76 -10.81
C THR A 53 -4.47 -6.16 -10.68
N MET A 54 -3.15 -6.32 -10.82
CA MET A 54 -2.50 -7.63 -10.70
C MET A 54 -2.68 -8.25 -9.30
N LEU A 55 -2.56 -7.46 -8.24
CA LEU A 55 -2.76 -7.94 -6.87
C LEU A 55 -4.21 -8.34 -6.61
N ALA A 56 -5.18 -7.57 -7.10
CA ALA A 56 -6.60 -7.89 -6.98
C ALA A 56 -6.91 -9.23 -7.66
N GLU A 57 -6.48 -9.40 -8.92
CA GLU A 57 -6.62 -10.66 -9.66
C GLU A 57 -5.98 -11.84 -8.90
N ALA A 58 -4.76 -11.66 -8.38
CA ALA A 58 -4.05 -12.70 -7.65
C ALA A 58 -4.69 -13.07 -6.30
N LYS A 59 -5.40 -12.12 -5.65
CA LYS A 59 -6.06 -12.33 -4.35
C LYS A 59 -7.50 -12.85 -4.50
N GLU A 60 -8.25 -12.38 -5.49
CA GLU A 60 -9.65 -12.76 -5.70
C GLU A 60 -9.77 -14.18 -6.28
N GLU A 61 -8.97 -14.50 -7.31
CA GLU A 61 -8.95 -15.81 -7.95
C GLU A 61 -7.50 -16.25 -8.17
N THR A 62 -6.81 -16.63 -7.10
CA THR A 62 -5.38 -16.98 -7.14
C THR A 62 -5.10 -18.03 -8.23
N PRO A 63 -4.40 -17.67 -9.32
CA PRO A 63 -4.16 -18.59 -10.42
C PRO A 63 -3.25 -19.75 -9.98
N PRO A 64 -3.35 -20.93 -10.61
CA PRO A 64 -2.42 -22.02 -10.36
C PRO A 64 -0.96 -21.58 -10.54
N GLY A 65 -0.12 -21.85 -9.55
CA GLY A 65 1.31 -21.49 -9.58
C GLY A 65 1.62 -20.05 -9.13
N VAL A 66 0.62 -19.29 -8.68
CA VAL A 66 0.79 -17.97 -8.06
C VAL A 66 0.71 -18.09 -6.54
N ALA A 67 1.56 -17.35 -5.84
CA ALA A 67 1.50 -17.16 -4.40
C ALA A 67 1.61 -15.67 -4.09
N VAL A 68 0.79 -15.18 -3.17
CA VAL A 68 0.84 -13.81 -2.65
C VAL A 68 1.34 -13.87 -1.22
N LEU A 69 2.43 -13.15 -0.94
CA LEU A 69 2.93 -12.94 0.40
C LEU A 69 2.67 -11.47 0.76
N ASP A 70 1.77 -11.24 1.70
CA ASP A 70 1.40 -9.90 2.16
C ASP A 70 1.98 -9.67 3.54
N PHE A 71 2.73 -8.58 3.69
CA PHE A 71 3.36 -8.17 4.94
C PHE A 71 2.79 -6.84 5.44
N GLY A 72 1.57 -6.50 5.03
CA GLY A 72 0.85 -5.34 5.52
C GLY A 72 0.21 -5.54 6.88
N ILE A 73 -0.01 -4.43 7.57
CA ILE A 73 -0.88 -4.39 8.75
C ILE A 73 -2.34 -4.63 8.33
N GLY A 74 -3.19 -4.97 9.31
CA GLY A 74 -4.61 -5.19 9.06
C GLY A 74 -5.33 -3.93 8.53
N PRO A 75 -6.46 -4.08 7.81
CA PRO A 75 -7.16 -2.96 7.19
C PRO A 75 -7.68 -1.92 8.21
N ASP A 76 -7.94 -2.34 9.45
CA ASP A 76 -8.41 -1.50 10.55
C ASP A 76 -7.30 -1.19 11.58
N THR A 77 -6.05 -1.55 11.26
CA THR A 77 -4.90 -1.28 12.13
C THR A 77 -4.37 0.13 11.87
N ASP A 78 -4.17 0.89 12.94
CA ASP A 78 -3.56 2.22 12.88
C ASP A 78 -2.11 2.12 12.37
N PRO A 79 -1.76 2.75 11.23
CA PRO A 79 -0.39 2.73 10.70
C PRO A 79 0.63 3.43 11.60
N THR A 80 0.19 4.22 12.58
CA THR A 80 1.06 4.86 13.58
C THR A 80 1.36 3.97 14.78
N ASP A 81 0.66 2.82 14.92
CA ASP A 81 1.03 1.78 15.87
C ASP A 81 2.29 1.05 15.42
N LEU A 82 3.43 1.54 15.87
CA LEU A 82 4.74 1.00 15.51
C LEU A 82 4.92 -0.46 15.93
N ALA A 83 4.21 -0.93 16.97
CA ALA A 83 4.29 -2.34 17.39
C ALA A 83 3.53 -3.24 16.41
N ALA A 84 2.38 -2.79 15.91
CA ALA A 84 1.64 -3.50 14.87
C ALA A 84 2.42 -3.53 13.55
N VAL A 85 3.02 -2.39 13.16
CA VAL A 85 3.90 -2.31 11.98
C VAL A 85 5.10 -3.23 12.13
N ALA A 86 5.77 -3.22 13.28
CA ALA A 86 6.89 -4.12 13.57
C ALA A 86 6.50 -5.61 13.47
N ALA A 87 5.32 -5.99 13.94
CA ALA A 87 4.85 -7.36 13.90
C ALA A 87 4.56 -7.87 12.48
N ALA A 88 4.16 -6.97 11.57
CA ALA A 88 3.89 -7.31 10.17
C ALA A 88 5.14 -7.25 9.27
N HIS A 89 6.08 -6.36 9.58
CA HIS A 89 7.20 -6.03 8.70
C HIS A 89 8.20 -7.21 8.55
N PRO A 90 8.49 -7.66 7.32
CA PRO A 90 9.22 -8.92 7.08
C PRO A 90 10.68 -8.87 7.54
N SER A 91 11.28 -7.69 7.59
CA SER A 91 12.66 -7.47 8.02
C SER A 91 12.80 -6.98 9.47
N PHE A 92 11.71 -6.97 10.26
CA PHE A 92 11.80 -6.58 11.67
C PHE A 92 12.64 -7.60 12.45
N GLY A 93 13.64 -7.10 13.18
CA GLY A 93 14.66 -7.93 13.85
C GLY A 93 15.87 -8.29 12.97
N GLU A 94 15.79 -8.11 11.65
CA GLU A 94 16.83 -8.41 10.65
C GLU A 94 17.27 -7.14 9.90
N GLY A 95 17.36 -6.02 10.61
CA GLY A 95 17.80 -4.73 10.08
C GLY A 95 16.80 -3.59 10.30
N VAL A 96 15.49 -3.91 10.37
CA VAL A 96 14.49 -2.97 10.87
C VAL A 96 14.31 -3.18 12.37
N THR A 97 14.44 -2.11 13.14
CA THR A 97 14.27 -2.07 14.59
C THR A 97 13.20 -1.06 14.98
N MET A 98 12.74 -1.10 16.22
CA MET A 98 11.81 -0.07 16.74
C MET A 98 12.38 1.35 16.62
N GLU A 99 13.69 1.50 16.79
CA GLU A 99 14.37 2.79 16.62
C GLU A 99 14.29 3.28 15.18
N THR A 100 14.61 2.43 14.21
CA THR A 100 14.52 2.80 12.78
C THR A 100 13.08 3.07 12.34
N LEU A 101 12.09 2.35 12.89
CA LEU A 101 10.67 2.61 12.62
C LEU A 101 10.23 3.96 13.19
N ALA A 102 10.63 4.28 14.42
CA ALA A 102 10.33 5.57 15.04
C ALA A 102 10.99 6.73 14.28
N GLU A 103 12.24 6.56 13.85
CA GLU A 103 12.95 7.56 13.02
C GLU A 103 12.26 7.77 11.67
N ALA A 104 11.87 6.68 11.00
CA ALA A 104 11.14 6.75 9.74
C ALA A 104 9.78 7.43 9.91
N ALA A 105 9.02 7.10 10.96
CA ALA A 105 7.74 7.73 11.26
C ALA A 105 7.86 9.23 11.57
N ALA A 106 8.98 9.65 12.16
CA ALA A 106 9.25 11.06 12.44
C ALA A 106 9.72 11.85 11.20
N THR A 107 10.29 11.17 10.21
CA THR A 107 10.91 11.81 9.03
C THR A 107 9.99 11.83 7.81
N LEU A 108 9.23 10.76 7.60
CA LEU A 108 8.32 10.62 6.46
C LEU A 108 6.96 11.25 6.75
N SER A 109 6.22 11.61 5.70
CA SER A 109 4.80 11.93 5.88
C SER A 109 4.04 10.68 6.37
N PRO A 110 2.91 10.85 7.10
CA PRO A 110 2.12 9.72 7.57
C PRO A 110 1.72 8.74 6.47
N SER A 111 1.39 9.25 5.27
CA SER A 111 1.07 8.43 4.10
C SER A 111 2.27 7.66 3.56
N GLU A 112 3.45 8.28 3.51
CA GLU A 112 4.67 7.60 3.06
C GLU A 112 5.08 6.51 4.04
N PHE A 113 4.96 6.77 5.34
CA PHE A 113 5.23 5.76 6.37
C PHE A 113 4.23 4.59 6.30
N ALA A 114 2.92 4.89 6.26
CA ALA A 114 1.88 3.86 6.18
C ALA A 114 2.01 2.98 4.93
N ARG A 115 2.34 3.58 3.78
CA ARG A 115 2.59 2.85 2.54
C ARG A 115 3.88 2.03 2.60
N GLY A 116 4.98 2.66 3.03
CA GLY A 116 6.32 2.07 2.98
C GLY A 116 6.56 0.97 4.00
N TYR A 117 6.08 1.17 5.23
CA TYR A 117 6.32 0.25 6.35
C TYR A 117 5.07 -0.54 6.75
N GLY A 118 3.87 0.03 6.58
CA GLY A 118 2.60 -0.66 6.88
C GLY A 118 1.98 -1.39 5.69
N ASN A 119 2.52 -1.21 4.48
CA ASN A 119 1.96 -1.73 3.22
C ASN A 119 0.47 -1.35 3.00
N VAL A 120 0.04 -0.20 3.50
CA VAL A 120 -1.35 0.27 3.39
C VAL A 120 -1.54 1.05 2.10
N ALA A 121 -2.63 0.78 1.37
CA ALA A 121 -2.99 1.56 0.19
C ALA A 121 -3.43 2.96 0.63
N THR A 122 -2.66 3.98 0.26
CA THR A 122 -3.03 5.36 0.54
C THR A 122 -3.88 5.92 -0.60
N SER A 123 -5.16 6.21 -0.31
CA SER A 123 -6.10 6.79 -1.28
C SER A 123 -5.84 8.27 -1.58
N ALA A 124 -5.15 8.97 -0.66
CA ALA A 124 -4.85 10.39 -0.77
C ALA A 124 -3.41 10.64 -1.24
N ARG A 125 -3.25 11.60 -2.16
CA ARG A 125 -1.92 12.08 -2.63
C ARG A 125 -1.20 12.91 -1.56
N SER A 126 -1.99 13.58 -0.71
CA SER A 126 -1.60 14.35 0.47
C SER A 126 -2.84 14.58 1.33
N ALA A 127 -2.68 14.75 2.65
CA ALA A 127 -3.78 15.23 3.48
C ALA A 127 -4.16 16.65 3.03
N VAL A 128 -5.45 16.91 2.81
CA VAL A 128 -5.95 18.25 2.47
C VAL A 128 -6.01 19.14 3.73
N VAL A 129 -6.18 18.52 4.89
CA VAL A 129 -6.17 19.16 6.21
C VAL A 129 -5.17 18.41 7.09
N GLU A 130 -4.26 19.13 7.74
CA GLU A 130 -3.29 18.51 8.65
C GLU A 130 -3.98 17.94 9.90
N ALA A 131 -3.48 16.82 10.44
CA ALA A 131 -4.04 16.19 11.63
C ALA A 131 -4.09 17.15 12.83
N ALA A 132 -3.02 17.91 13.07
CA ALA A 132 -2.98 18.91 14.13
C ALA A 132 -4.05 20.01 13.97
N VAL A 133 -4.47 20.31 12.75
CA VAL A 133 -5.59 21.24 12.49
C VAL A 133 -6.91 20.58 12.88
N LEU A 134 -7.12 19.30 12.56
CA LEU A 134 -8.33 18.58 12.98
C LEU A 134 -8.43 18.50 14.50
N ASP A 135 -7.36 18.07 15.18
CA ASP A 135 -7.33 17.94 16.65
C ASP A 135 -7.60 19.28 17.35
N ALA A 136 -7.08 20.38 16.80
CA ALA A 136 -7.30 21.71 17.36
C ALA A 136 -8.74 22.23 17.16
N HIS A 137 -9.53 21.61 16.28
CA HIS A 137 -10.89 22.02 15.95
C HIS A 137 -11.95 20.99 16.37
N GLU A 138 -11.56 19.90 17.02
CA GLU A 138 -12.46 18.98 17.68
C GLU A 138 -12.87 19.55 19.05
N THR A 139 -14.17 19.58 19.34
CA THR A 139 -14.69 20.14 20.59
C THR A 139 -16.01 19.52 21.01
N ASP A 140 -16.14 19.27 22.32
CA ASP A 140 -17.41 18.91 22.97
C ASP A 140 -18.14 20.15 23.53
N ALA A 141 -17.53 21.34 23.43
CA ALA A 141 -18.15 22.56 23.90
C ALA A 141 -19.35 22.94 23.01
N PRO A 142 -20.41 23.53 23.59
CA PRO A 142 -21.52 24.06 22.80
C PRO A 142 -21.01 25.07 21.78
N LEU A 143 -21.42 24.89 20.52
CA LEU A 143 -21.14 25.86 19.46
C LEU A 143 -21.94 27.15 19.70
N ASP A 144 -21.39 28.27 19.22
CA ASP A 144 -22.08 29.55 19.29
C ASP A 144 -23.44 29.51 18.55
N PRO A 145 -24.47 30.21 19.06
CA PRO A 145 -25.78 30.23 18.42
C PRO A 145 -25.69 30.86 17.03
N GLY A 146 -26.19 30.15 16.01
CA GLY A 146 -26.16 30.59 14.63
C GLY A 146 -27.02 29.72 13.69
N PRO A 147 -27.13 30.08 12.42
CA PRO A 147 -27.82 29.26 11.42
C PRO A 147 -27.11 27.91 11.28
N ILE A 148 -27.88 26.83 11.37
CA ILE A 148 -27.39 25.46 11.24
C ILE A 148 -27.44 25.06 9.76
N HIS A 149 -26.31 24.60 9.23
CA HIS A 149 -26.21 24.01 7.91
C HIS A 149 -25.98 22.51 8.05
N LEU A 150 -26.83 21.70 7.43
CA LEU A 150 -26.74 20.24 7.44
C LEU A 150 -26.32 19.76 6.05
N GLY A 151 -25.19 19.06 5.99
CA GLY A 151 -24.74 18.34 4.79
C GLY A 151 -25.05 16.85 4.92
N VAL A 152 -25.61 16.24 3.88
CA VAL A 152 -25.85 14.80 3.81
C VAL A 152 -25.17 14.27 2.56
N ALA A 153 -24.25 13.33 2.72
CA ALA A 153 -23.70 12.55 1.62
C ALA A 153 -24.55 11.28 1.45
N VAL A 154 -25.09 11.07 0.26
CA VAL A 154 -25.83 9.85 -0.09
C VAL A 154 -25.09 9.08 -1.18
N ALA A 155 -25.01 7.76 -1.02
CA ALA A 155 -24.55 6.84 -2.05
C ALA A 155 -25.70 5.86 -2.38
N TRP A 156 -25.85 5.48 -3.65
CA TRP A 156 -26.73 4.39 -4.06
C TRP A 156 -25.94 3.37 -4.88
N ALA A 157 -26.23 2.09 -4.66
CA ALA A 157 -25.80 1.02 -5.55
C ALA A 157 -26.83 0.86 -6.67
N HIS A 158 -26.35 0.63 -7.89
CA HIS A 158 -27.20 0.27 -9.02
C HIS A 158 -27.17 -1.25 -9.15
N ASP A 159 -28.34 -1.89 -9.15
CA ASP A 159 -28.50 -3.31 -9.53
C ASP A 159 -28.17 -3.52 -11.02
#